data_AF-A0AAC8XT63-F1
#
_entry.id   AF-A0AAC8XT63-F1
#
_cell.length_a   1.000
_cell.length_b   1.000
_cell.length_c   1.000
_cell.angle_alpha   90.00
_cell.angle_beta   90.00
_cell.angle_gamma   90.00
#
_symmetry.space_group_name_H-M   'P 1'
#
loop_
_entity.id
_entity.type
_entity.pdbx_description
1 polymer ?
#
loop_
_entity_poly.entity_id
_entity_poly.type
_entity_poly.pdbx_seq_one_letter_code
_entity_poly.pdbx_strand_id
1 'polypeptide(L)'
;MENVKVALVTGGAKGIGASIVEKLAASNFAVVINYASSSDAAYELVDKIKGRGGQVIAVQADVSKTTQAESLFEAALQEFGKVDVLVNNAGVMVLSTLNETSDDDFNKQFDVNMKGVFNMLRLASKHLHQGGSIINLSTSVVGLKLERYGVYAATKSAVETMSAILSKELRGKDVAVNCVAPGPTETDLFTEGKSQEFIDKLANMSPMERLGQPEDIANVVNFLASDEGHWINGQVLRANGGIV
;
A
#
# COMPACT_ATOMS: atom_id res chain seq x y z
N MET A 1 3.37 -15.26 26.04
CA MET A 1 3.76 -15.12 24.63
C MET A 1 3.27 -13.75 24.21
N GLU A 2 4.14 -12.86 23.75
CA GLU A 2 3.69 -11.58 23.21
C GLU A 2 2.66 -11.83 22.11
N ASN A 3 1.57 -11.05 22.13
CA ASN A 3 0.50 -11.16 21.13
C ASN A 3 1.00 -10.52 19.83
N VAL A 4 1.78 -11.28 19.04
CA VAL A 4 2.32 -10.86 17.75
C VAL A 4 1.18 -10.37 16.84
N LYS A 5 1.31 -9.15 16.30
CA LYS A 5 0.35 -8.59 15.35
C LYS A 5 0.59 -9.17 13.96
N VAL A 6 -0.48 -9.41 13.21
CA VAL A 6 -0.43 -9.96 11.85
C VAL A 6 -0.74 -8.86 10.84
N ALA A 7 0.19 -8.61 9.92
CA ALA A 7 0.04 -7.63 8.85
C ALA A 7 -0.07 -8.31 7.47
N LEU A 8 -1.09 -7.97 6.70
CA LEU A 8 -1.25 -8.37 5.31
C LEU A 8 -0.90 -7.20 4.40
N VAL A 9 0.11 -7.38 3.54
CA VAL A 9 0.61 -6.32 2.64
C VAL A 9 0.40 -6.71 1.18
N THR A 10 -0.46 -5.98 0.47
CA THR A 10 -0.68 -6.21 -0.97
C THR A 10 0.42 -5.58 -1.81
N GLY A 11 0.84 -6.27 -2.87
CA GLY A 11 2.00 -5.84 -3.66
C GLY A 11 3.28 -5.75 -2.81
N GLY A 12 3.43 -6.60 -1.80
CA GLY A 12 4.51 -6.55 -0.81
C GLY A 12 5.87 -7.04 -1.30
N ALA A 13 5.98 -7.48 -2.56
CA ALA A 13 7.20 -8.11 -3.08
C ALA A 13 8.28 -7.13 -3.57
N LYS A 14 7.93 -5.88 -3.90
CA LYS A 14 8.86 -4.90 -4.50
C LYS A 14 8.63 -3.48 -3.99
N GLY A 15 9.61 -2.59 -4.22
CA GLY A 15 9.51 -1.16 -3.97
C GLY A 15 9.09 -0.82 -2.55
N ILE A 16 8.12 0.12 -2.42
CA ILE A 16 7.53 0.52 -1.14
C ILE A 16 6.95 -0.69 -0.37
N GLY A 17 6.27 -1.61 -1.06
CA GLY A 17 5.68 -2.79 -0.45
C GLY A 17 6.70 -3.70 0.24
N ALA A 18 7.84 -3.96 -0.43
CA ALA A 18 8.93 -4.75 0.16
C ALA A 18 9.52 -4.06 1.39
N SER A 19 9.74 -2.74 1.30
CA SER A 19 10.25 -1.97 2.45
C SER A 19 9.28 -1.95 3.63
N ILE A 20 7.97 -1.87 3.38
CA ILE A 20 6.93 -2.01 4.43
C ILE A 20 7.00 -3.39 5.07
N VAL A 21 7.07 -4.45 4.28
CA VAL A 21 7.17 -5.83 4.77
C VAL A 21 8.40 -6.00 5.66
N GLU A 22 9.58 -5.54 5.21
CA GLU A 22 10.81 -5.60 5.99
C GLU A 22 10.70 -4.82 7.30
N LYS A 23 10.12 -3.61 7.26
CA LYS A 23 9.96 -2.76 8.43
C LYS A 23 9.01 -3.40 9.45
N LEU A 24 7.86 -3.89 9.02
CA LEU A 24 6.88 -4.54 9.91
C LEU A 24 7.46 -5.82 10.52
N ALA A 25 8.15 -6.65 9.73
CA ALA A 25 8.81 -7.85 10.25
C ALA A 25 9.89 -7.50 11.30
N ALA A 26 10.68 -6.44 11.06
CA ALA A 26 11.65 -5.95 12.04
C ALA A 26 11.00 -5.38 13.32
N SER A 27 9.75 -4.92 13.22
CA SER A 27 8.91 -4.47 14.34
C SER A 27 8.09 -5.60 15.00
N ASN A 28 8.50 -6.87 14.81
CA ASN A 28 7.88 -8.06 15.41
C ASN A 28 6.43 -8.33 14.95
N PHE A 29 6.08 -7.96 13.71
CA PHE A 29 4.85 -8.43 13.08
C PHE A 29 5.07 -9.77 12.38
N ALA A 30 4.06 -10.63 12.40
CA ALA A 30 3.92 -11.69 11.41
C ALA A 30 3.38 -11.06 10.12
N VAL A 31 3.96 -11.38 8.96
CA VAL A 31 3.65 -10.69 7.70
C VAL A 31 3.17 -11.65 6.61
N VAL A 32 2.07 -11.31 5.94
CA VAL A 32 1.62 -11.96 4.72
C VAL A 32 1.99 -11.06 3.54
N ILE A 33 2.92 -11.55 2.71
CA ILE A 33 3.34 -10.88 1.48
C ILE A 33 2.39 -11.31 0.36
N ASN A 34 1.55 -10.41 -0.12
CA ASN A 34 0.82 -10.66 -1.36
C ASN A 34 1.62 -10.16 -2.58
N TYR A 35 1.61 -10.97 -3.64
CA TYR A 35 2.11 -10.61 -4.96
C TYR A 35 1.15 -11.11 -6.05
N ALA A 36 1.14 -10.45 -7.22
CA ALA A 36 0.37 -10.91 -8.38
C ALA A 36 1.25 -11.74 -9.33
N SER A 37 2.42 -11.21 -9.70
CA SER A 37 3.33 -11.80 -10.69
C SER A 37 4.79 -11.92 -10.24
N SER A 38 5.19 -11.27 -9.14
CA SER A 38 6.59 -11.21 -8.68
C SER A 38 6.93 -12.31 -7.68
N SER A 39 6.84 -13.58 -8.11
CA SER A 39 7.11 -14.75 -7.24
C SER A 39 8.51 -14.73 -6.65
N ASP A 40 9.52 -14.53 -7.48
CA ASP A 40 10.92 -14.71 -7.08
C ASP A 40 11.31 -13.68 -6.01
N ALA A 41 10.99 -12.40 -6.26
CA ALA A 41 11.18 -11.33 -5.28
C ALA A 41 10.40 -11.56 -3.98
N ALA A 42 9.19 -12.14 -4.05
CA ALA A 42 8.41 -12.45 -2.86
C ALA A 42 9.07 -13.57 -2.03
N TYR A 43 9.56 -14.64 -2.66
CA TYR A 43 10.22 -15.75 -1.96
C TYR A 43 11.61 -15.38 -1.45
N GLU A 44 12.39 -14.60 -2.18
CA GLU A 44 13.65 -14.03 -1.68
C GLU A 44 13.43 -13.21 -0.40
N LEU A 45 12.34 -12.42 -0.37
CA LEU A 45 11.99 -11.64 0.81
C LEU A 45 11.52 -12.52 1.98
N VAL A 46 10.77 -13.59 1.70
CA VAL A 46 10.43 -14.62 2.70
C VAL A 46 11.69 -15.21 3.32
N ASP A 47 12.64 -15.65 2.50
CA ASP A 47 13.88 -16.28 2.97
C ASP A 47 14.72 -15.30 3.80
N LYS A 48 14.83 -14.05 3.35
CA LYS A 48 15.53 -12.98 4.08
C LYS A 48 14.92 -12.75 5.48
N ILE A 49 13.60 -12.71 5.59
CA ILE A 49 12.91 -12.45 6.86
C ILE A 49 12.96 -13.67 7.78
N LYS A 50 12.72 -14.88 7.24
CA LYS A 50 12.85 -16.14 8.01
C LYS A 50 14.28 -16.35 8.51
N GLY A 51 15.29 -16.01 7.70
CA GLY A 51 16.69 -16.05 8.11
C GLY A 51 17.04 -15.13 9.28
N ARG A 52 16.19 -14.13 9.57
CA ARG A 52 16.29 -13.23 10.73
C ARG A 52 15.35 -13.63 11.87
N GLY A 53 14.67 -14.77 11.77
CA GLY A 53 13.72 -15.27 12.77
C GLY A 53 12.30 -14.68 12.68
N GLY A 54 12.00 -13.91 11.62
CA GLY A 54 10.67 -13.34 11.41
C GLY A 54 9.63 -14.36 10.94
N GLN A 55 8.36 -14.07 11.19
CA GLN A 55 7.23 -14.89 10.76
C GLN A 55 6.64 -14.32 9.47
N VAL A 56 6.70 -15.07 8.37
CA VAL A 56 6.27 -14.57 7.06
C VAL A 56 5.84 -15.69 6.12
N ILE A 57 4.81 -15.42 5.34
CA ILE A 57 4.40 -16.24 4.18
C ILE A 57 4.21 -15.36 2.95
N ALA A 58 4.31 -15.96 1.76
CA ALA A 58 3.98 -15.29 0.50
C ALA A 58 2.75 -15.96 -0.13
N VAL A 59 1.80 -15.15 -0.61
CA VAL A 59 0.55 -15.61 -1.20
C VAL A 59 0.32 -14.91 -2.53
N GLN A 60 0.23 -15.71 -3.59
CA GLN A 60 -0.10 -15.19 -4.92
C GLN A 60 -1.59 -14.89 -5.02
N ALA A 61 -1.94 -13.65 -5.34
CA ALA A 61 -3.32 -13.25 -5.65
C ALA A 61 -3.35 -11.92 -6.42
N ASP A 62 -4.19 -11.85 -7.45
CA ASP A 62 -4.61 -10.60 -8.08
C ASP A 62 -5.79 -10.01 -7.29
N VAL A 63 -5.52 -8.95 -6.53
CA VAL A 63 -6.51 -8.28 -5.68
C VAL A 63 -7.68 -7.69 -6.46
N SER A 64 -7.54 -7.44 -7.77
CA SER A 64 -8.65 -6.99 -8.62
C SER A 64 -9.74 -8.06 -8.80
N LYS A 65 -9.38 -9.34 -8.60
CA LYS A 65 -10.29 -10.48 -8.67
C LYS A 65 -10.82 -10.79 -7.28
N THR A 66 -12.12 -10.59 -7.10
CA THR A 66 -12.83 -10.81 -5.82
C THR A 66 -12.49 -12.14 -5.15
N THR A 67 -12.54 -13.24 -5.91
CA THR A 67 -12.29 -14.59 -5.37
C THR A 67 -10.85 -14.79 -4.93
N GLN A 68 -9.88 -14.20 -5.63
CA GLN A 68 -8.47 -14.28 -5.24
C GLN A 68 -8.17 -13.39 -4.02
N ALA A 69 -8.81 -12.23 -3.90
CA ALA A 69 -8.73 -11.40 -2.70
C ALA A 69 -9.31 -12.13 -1.47
N GLU A 70 -10.41 -12.87 -1.65
CA GLU A 70 -10.99 -13.73 -0.61
C GLU A 70 -10.01 -14.84 -0.19
N SER A 71 -9.45 -15.59 -1.15
CA SER A 71 -8.46 -16.63 -0.86
C SER A 71 -7.20 -16.09 -0.19
N LEU A 72 -6.76 -14.88 -0.54
CA LEU A 72 -5.63 -14.22 0.10
C LEU A 72 -5.90 -13.94 1.59
N PHE A 73 -7.07 -13.37 1.89
CA PHE A 73 -7.45 -13.07 3.28
C PHE A 73 -7.65 -14.36 4.09
N GLU A 74 -8.24 -15.39 3.47
CA GLU A 74 -8.40 -16.70 4.07
C GLU A 74 -7.05 -17.36 4.40
N ALA A 75 -6.08 -17.32 3.48
CA ALA A 75 -4.74 -17.85 3.74
C ALA A 75 -4.06 -17.18 4.95
N ALA A 76 -4.23 -15.87 5.11
CA ALA A 76 -3.73 -15.14 6.28
C ALA A 76 -4.39 -15.60 7.58
N LEU A 77 -5.71 -15.81 7.57
CA LEU A 77 -6.47 -16.31 8.71
C LEU A 77 -6.11 -17.77 9.05
N GLN A 78 -5.89 -18.61 8.04
CA GLN A 78 -5.51 -20.01 8.23
C GLN A 78 -4.10 -20.12 8.85
N GLU A 79 -3.15 -19.33 8.37
CA GLU A 79 -1.76 -19.37 8.86
C GLU A 79 -1.61 -18.78 10.26
N PHE A 80 -2.18 -17.59 10.49
CA PHE A 80 -1.92 -16.81 11.70
C PHE A 80 -3.12 -16.62 12.63
N GLY A 81 -4.31 -17.12 12.26
CA GLY A 81 -5.53 -17.07 13.06
C GLY A 81 -6.24 -15.72 13.09
N LYS A 82 -5.60 -14.64 12.63
CA LYS A 82 -6.12 -13.27 12.64
C LYS A 82 -5.43 -12.39 11.61
N VAL A 83 -6.01 -11.22 11.34
CA VAL A 83 -5.37 -10.12 10.61
C VAL A 83 -5.59 -8.85 11.43
N ASP A 84 -4.52 -8.27 11.97
CA ASP A 84 -4.57 -7.05 12.77
C ASP A 84 -4.36 -5.81 11.89
N VAL A 85 -3.53 -5.92 10.85
CA VAL A 85 -3.18 -4.81 9.96
C VAL A 85 -3.38 -5.20 8.50
N LEU A 86 -4.07 -4.36 7.74
CA LEU A 86 -4.14 -4.44 6.28
C LEU A 86 -3.42 -3.25 5.66
N VAL A 87 -2.42 -3.52 4.82
CA VAL A 87 -1.75 -2.51 4.00
C VAL A 87 -2.07 -2.72 2.53
N ASN A 88 -2.90 -1.85 1.97
CA ASN A 88 -3.21 -1.84 0.54
C ASN A 88 -2.16 -1.04 -0.22
N ASN A 89 -1.10 -1.70 -0.65
CA ASN A 89 0.00 -1.09 -1.41
C ASN A 89 -0.02 -1.44 -2.91
N ALA A 90 -0.61 -2.58 -3.31
CA ALA A 90 -0.68 -2.98 -4.71
C ALA A 90 -1.23 -1.86 -5.61
N GLY A 91 -0.55 -1.63 -6.73
CA GLY A 91 -0.96 -0.61 -7.68
C GLY A 91 -0.14 -0.65 -8.96
N VAL A 92 -0.72 -0.07 -10.01
CA VAL A 92 -0.10 0.12 -11.33
C VAL A 92 -0.25 1.59 -11.73
N MET A 93 0.64 2.06 -12.58
CA MET A 93 0.64 3.43 -13.06
C MET A 93 0.92 3.42 -14.56
N VAL A 94 -0.02 3.95 -15.34
CA VAL A 94 0.14 4.15 -16.78
C VAL A 94 -0.09 5.62 -17.07
N LEU A 95 0.91 6.28 -17.69
CA LEU A 95 0.96 7.73 -17.84
C LEU A 95 0.65 8.17 -19.27
N SER A 96 -0.52 8.79 -19.45
CA SER A 96 -1.04 9.29 -20.71
C SER A 96 -1.83 10.58 -20.47
N THR A 97 -1.90 11.46 -21.47
CA THR A 97 -2.92 12.51 -21.45
C THR A 97 -4.31 11.88 -21.54
N LEU A 98 -5.35 12.62 -21.15
CA LEU A 98 -6.72 12.06 -21.15
C LEU A 98 -7.19 11.63 -22.54
N ASN A 99 -6.84 12.39 -23.59
CA ASN A 99 -7.19 12.05 -24.98
C ASN A 99 -6.41 10.85 -25.54
N GLU A 100 -5.29 10.46 -24.93
CA GLU A 100 -4.46 9.32 -25.35
C GLU A 100 -4.67 8.09 -24.48
N THR A 101 -5.47 8.20 -23.42
CA THR A 101 -5.72 7.09 -22.52
C THR A 101 -6.64 6.09 -23.22
N SER A 102 -6.14 4.86 -23.43
CA SER A 102 -6.95 3.76 -23.96
C SER A 102 -7.93 3.24 -22.91
N ASP A 103 -9.03 2.63 -23.36
CA ASP A 103 -9.97 1.96 -22.45
C ASP A 103 -9.29 0.84 -21.65
N ASP A 104 -8.34 0.12 -22.25
CA ASP A 104 -7.59 -0.94 -21.58
C ASP A 104 -6.69 -0.40 -20.46
N ASP A 105 -5.98 0.71 -20.70
CA ASP A 105 -5.15 1.35 -19.67
C ASP A 105 -5.99 1.98 -18.56
N PHE A 106 -7.15 2.52 -18.91
CA PHE A 106 -8.13 3.00 -17.95
C PHE A 106 -8.62 1.85 -17.06
N ASN A 107 -9.12 0.78 -17.67
CA ASN A 107 -9.66 -0.39 -16.98
C ASN A 107 -8.60 -1.06 -16.10
N LYS A 108 -7.38 -1.24 -16.61
CA LYS A 108 -6.26 -1.82 -15.86
C LYS A 108 -5.97 -1.03 -14.58
N GLN A 109 -5.91 0.30 -14.67
CA GLN A 109 -5.65 1.15 -13.50
C GLN A 109 -6.81 1.12 -12.50
N PHE A 110 -8.06 1.20 -12.96
CA PHE A 110 -9.22 1.13 -12.07
C PHE A 110 -9.40 -0.25 -11.42
N ASP A 111 -9.18 -1.34 -12.17
CA ASP A 111 -9.31 -2.70 -11.67
C ASP A 111 -8.31 -2.96 -10.53
N VAL A 112 -7.05 -2.55 -10.69
CA VAL A 112 -6.04 -2.77 -9.65
C VAL A 112 -6.12 -1.73 -8.55
N ASN A 113 -6.02 -0.44 -8.89
CA ASN A 113 -5.80 0.63 -7.90
C ASN A 113 -7.06 0.99 -7.11
N MET A 114 -8.25 0.78 -7.69
CA MET A 114 -9.52 1.12 -7.05
C MET A 114 -10.27 -0.14 -6.63
N LYS A 115 -10.65 -1.00 -7.59
CA LYS A 115 -11.43 -2.21 -7.30
C LYS A 115 -10.66 -3.21 -6.44
N GLY A 116 -9.35 -3.35 -6.64
CA GLY A 116 -8.48 -4.15 -5.78
C GLY A 116 -8.50 -3.68 -4.33
N VAL A 117 -8.37 -2.37 -4.11
CA VAL A 117 -8.48 -1.78 -2.77
C VAL A 117 -9.88 -1.99 -2.20
N PHE A 118 -10.93 -1.73 -2.97
CA PHE A 118 -12.31 -1.97 -2.56
C PHE A 118 -12.55 -3.42 -2.09
N ASN A 119 -12.05 -4.41 -2.82
CA ASN A 119 -12.18 -5.82 -2.44
C ASN A 119 -11.54 -6.09 -1.06
N MET A 120 -10.33 -5.58 -0.84
CA MET A 120 -9.61 -5.76 0.42
C MET A 120 -10.25 -4.99 1.58
N LEU A 121 -10.73 -3.77 1.34
CA LEU A 121 -11.47 -2.98 2.33
C LEU A 121 -12.77 -3.67 2.75
N ARG A 122 -13.48 -4.29 1.80
CA ARG A 122 -14.71 -5.06 2.08
C ARG A 122 -14.43 -6.31 2.91
N LEU A 123 -13.28 -6.93 2.75
CA LEU A 123 -12.87 -8.08 3.57
C LEU A 123 -12.43 -7.64 4.96
N ALA A 124 -11.58 -6.60 5.05
CA ALA A 124 -11.15 -6.04 6.32
C ALA A 124 -12.33 -5.50 7.15
N SER A 125 -13.32 -4.87 6.53
CA SER A 125 -14.51 -4.39 7.26
C SER A 125 -15.31 -5.51 7.91
N LYS A 126 -15.19 -6.75 7.44
CA LYS A 126 -15.82 -7.94 8.01
C LYS A 126 -14.92 -8.70 8.98
N HIS A 127 -13.64 -8.86 8.62
CA HIS A 127 -12.76 -9.87 9.21
C HIS A 127 -11.52 -9.31 9.92
N LEU A 128 -11.20 -8.02 9.78
CA LEU A 128 -10.07 -7.44 10.50
C LEU A 128 -10.34 -7.50 12.00
N HIS A 129 -9.31 -7.85 12.76
CA HIS A 129 -9.38 -7.96 14.21
C HIS A 129 -9.76 -6.61 14.85
N GLN A 130 -10.48 -6.66 15.97
CA GLN A 130 -10.84 -5.46 16.75
C GLN A 130 -9.57 -4.78 17.28
N GLY A 131 -9.49 -3.46 17.24
CA GLY A 131 -8.23 -2.75 17.57
C GLY A 131 -7.22 -2.69 16.41
N GLY A 132 -7.61 -3.14 15.21
CA GLY A 132 -6.73 -3.23 14.04
C GLY A 132 -6.51 -1.90 13.31
N SER A 133 -5.69 -1.95 12.25
CA SER A 133 -5.38 -0.78 11.41
C SER A 133 -5.43 -1.09 9.92
N ILE A 134 -6.04 -0.20 9.13
CA ILE A 134 -6.06 -0.26 7.67
C ILE A 134 -5.26 0.93 7.15
N ILE A 135 -4.22 0.65 6.36
CA ILE A 135 -3.38 1.66 5.71
C ILE A 135 -3.47 1.50 4.19
N ASN A 136 -3.96 2.52 3.50
CA ASN A 136 -4.10 2.51 2.06
C ASN A 136 -3.06 3.44 1.41
N LEU A 137 -2.31 2.93 0.44
CA LEU A 137 -1.33 3.75 -0.28
C LEU A 137 -2.06 4.57 -1.36
N SER A 138 -2.10 5.89 -1.12
CA SER A 138 -2.49 6.90 -2.10
C SER A 138 -1.23 7.47 -2.79
N THR A 139 -1.23 8.74 -3.16
CA THR A 139 -0.15 9.44 -3.83
C THR A 139 -0.27 10.95 -3.63
N SER A 140 0.85 11.63 -3.46
CA SER A 140 0.88 13.10 -3.42
C SER A 140 0.55 13.74 -4.77
N VAL A 141 0.51 13.00 -5.89
CA VAL A 141 0.08 13.58 -7.18
C VAL A 141 -1.37 14.05 -7.17
N VAL A 142 -2.20 13.58 -6.24
CA VAL A 142 -3.55 14.14 -5.98
C VAL A 142 -3.49 15.63 -5.64
N GLY A 143 -2.48 16.05 -4.88
CA GLY A 143 -2.22 17.45 -4.55
C GLY A 143 -1.49 18.21 -5.66
N LEU A 144 -0.47 17.58 -6.28
CA LEU A 144 0.37 18.22 -7.31
C LEU A 144 -0.31 18.39 -8.66
N LYS A 145 -1.24 17.49 -9.02
CA LYS A 145 -2.00 17.52 -10.28
C LYS A 145 -1.11 17.61 -11.52
N LEU A 146 -0.07 16.77 -11.57
CA LEU A 146 0.85 16.71 -12.71
C LEU A 146 0.13 16.25 -13.99
N GLU A 147 0.53 16.82 -15.12
CA GLU A 147 0.08 16.40 -16.44
C GLU A 147 0.35 14.90 -16.66
N ARG A 148 -0.51 14.23 -17.43
CA ARG A 148 -0.46 12.78 -17.74
C ARG A 148 -0.78 11.82 -16.58
N TYR A 149 -1.07 12.33 -15.38
CA TYR A 149 -1.43 11.50 -14.21
C TYR A 149 -2.94 11.40 -13.98
N GLY A 150 -3.78 11.92 -14.89
CA GLY A 150 -5.22 12.12 -14.65
C GLY A 150 -5.95 10.86 -14.15
N VAL A 151 -5.84 9.75 -14.87
CA VAL A 151 -6.49 8.48 -14.49
C VAL A 151 -5.89 7.90 -13.21
N TYR A 152 -4.56 7.83 -13.11
CA TYR A 152 -3.87 7.33 -11.92
C TYR A 152 -4.29 8.12 -10.66
N ALA A 153 -4.21 9.45 -10.71
CA ALA A 153 -4.60 10.33 -9.61
C ALA A 153 -6.08 10.18 -9.26
N ALA A 154 -6.97 10.01 -10.25
CA ALA A 154 -8.39 9.75 -10.00
C ALA A 154 -8.61 8.44 -9.21
N THR A 155 -7.91 7.35 -9.56
CA THR A 155 -8.02 6.09 -8.80
C THR A 155 -7.56 6.26 -7.34
N LYS A 156 -6.51 7.03 -7.10
CA LYS A 156 -5.98 7.25 -5.74
C LYS A 156 -6.84 8.23 -4.92
N SER A 157 -7.41 9.26 -5.53
CA SER A 157 -8.42 10.12 -4.89
C SER A 157 -9.67 9.34 -4.46
N ALA A 158 -10.10 8.35 -5.27
CA ALA A 158 -11.21 7.47 -4.89
C ALA A 158 -10.86 6.63 -3.64
N VAL A 159 -9.63 6.12 -3.55
CA VAL A 159 -9.13 5.40 -2.36
C VAL A 159 -9.12 6.29 -1.12
N GLU A 160 -8.65 7.54 -1.22
CA GLU A 160 -8.70 8.50 -0.10
C GLU A 160 -10.13 8.71 0.40
N THR A 161 -11.07 8.90 -0.53
CA THR A 161 -12.48 9.12 -0.20
C THR A 161 -13.10 7.90 0.47
N MET A 162 -12.91 6.69 -0.09
CA MET A 162 -13.41 5.45 0.51
C MET A 162 -12.83 5.22 1.91
N SER A 163 -11.54 5.51 2.11
CA SER A 163 -10.86 5.33 3.40
C SER A 163 -11.44 6.25 4.49
N ALA A 164 -11.67 7.51 4.15
CA ALA A 164 -12.23 8.50 5.06
C ALA A 164 -13.70 8.23 5.44
N ILE A 165 -14.46 7.55 4.57
CA ILE A 165 -15.82 7.10 4.87
C ILE A 165 -15.77 5.83 5.71
N LEU A 166 -14.96 4.84 5.32
CA LEU A 166 -14.83 3.56 6.03
C LEU A 166 -14.39 3.75 7.49
N SER A 167 -13.50 4.72 7.77
CA SER A 167 -13.10 5.04 9.16
C SER A 167 -14.29 5.33 10.08
N LYS A 168 -15.37 5.91 9.54
CA LYS A 168 -16.60 6.23 10.26
C LYS A 168 -17.54 5.04 10.34
N GLU A 169 -17.61 4.24 9.27
CA GLU A 169 -18.43 3.02 9.20
C GLU A 169 -17.95 1.93 10.16
N LEU A 170 -16.65 1.91 10.49
CA LEU A 170 -16.08 0.98 11.46
C LEU A 170 -16.27 1.40 12.94
N ARG A 171 -17.17 2.36 13.22
CA ARG A 171 -17.55 2.74 14.58
C ARG A 171 -17.88 1.51 15.42
N GLY A 172 -17.28 1.44 16.62
CA GLY A 172 -17.49 0.33 17.57
C GLY A 172 -16.55 -0.86 17.36
N LYS A 173 -15.76 -0.89 16.28
CA LYS A 173 -14.72 -1.91 16.06
C LYS A 173 -13.32 -1.51 16.50
N ASP A 174 -13.12 -0.27 16.92
CA ASP A 174 -11.80 0.26 17.29
C ASP A 174 -10.75 0.03 16.18
N VAL A 175 -11.15 0.20 14.91
CA VAL A 175 -10.25 0.05 13.76
C VAL A 175 -9.92 1.44 13.20
N ALA A 176 -8.63 1.75 13.11
CA ALA A 176 -8.15 2.95 12.44
C ALA A 176 -8.04 2.72 10.93
N VAL A 177 -8.44 3.70 10.12
CA VAL A 177 -8.33 3.65 8.65
C VAL A 177 -7.69 4.93 8.15
N ASN A 178 -6.52 4.82 7.54
CA ASN A 178 -5.75 5.96 7.06
C ASN A 178 -5.20 5.71 5.65
N CYS A 179 -4.81 6.79 4.99
CA CYS A 179 -4.00 6.75 3.79
C CYS A 179 -2.60 7.28 4.06
N VAL A 180 -1.61 6.69 3.39
CA VAL A 180 -0.28 7.30 3.22
C VAL A 180 -0.14 7.69 1.76
N ALA A 181 0.26 8.93 1.50
CA ALA A 181 0.36 9.51 0.15
C ALA A 181 1.81 9.91 -0.14
N PRO A 182 2.65 8.99 -0.66
CA PRO A 182 4.05 9.26 -0.98
C PRO A 182 4.23 10.36 -2.02
N GLY A 183 5.34 11.08 -1.93
CA GLY A 183 5.89 11.84 -3.05
C GLY A 183 6.60 10.94 -4.08
N PRO A 184 7.30 11.53 -5.06
CA PRO A 184 8.25 10.80 -5.91
C PRO A 184 9.18 9.94 -5.05
N THR A 185 9.16 8.63 -5.28
CA THR A 185 9.90 7.65 -4.49
C THR A 185 10.70 6.76 -5.42
N GLU A 186 11.97 6.50 -5.10
CA GLU A 186 12.87 5.71 -5.92
C GLU A 186 12.46 4.22 -5.95
N THR A 187 11.64 3.88 -6.94
CA THR A 187 11.11 2.52 -7.19
C THR A 187 10.95 2.32 -8.68
N ASP A 188 11.00 1.08 -9.15
CA ASP A 188 10.75 0.74 -10.57
C ASP A 188 9.43 1.31 -11.08
N LEU A 189 8.35 1.20 -10.28
CA LEU A 189 7.04 1.78 -10.61
C LEU A 189 7.13 3.28 -10.92
N PHE A 190 8.00 4.01 -10.23
CA PHE A 190 8.22 5.43 -10.45
C PHE A 190 9.22 5.70 -11.56
N THR A 191 10.37 5.03 -11.61
CA THR A 191 11.47 5.39 -12.51
C THR A 191 11.30 4.84 -13.93
N GLU A 192 10.64 3.69 -14.10
CA GLU A 192 10.43 3.10 -15.42
C GLU A 192 9.63 4.04 -16.35
N GLY A 193 10.12 4.14 -17.59
CA GLY A 193 9.50 4.97 -18.64
C GLY A 193 9.68 6.49 -18.47
N LYS A 194 10.49 6.96 -17.52
CA LYS A 194 10.83 8.39 -17.34
C LYS A 194 12.27 8.67 -17.76
N SER A 195 12.51 9.87 -18.28
CA SER A 195 13.88 10.35 -18.51
C SER A 195 14.54 10.73 -17.17
N GLN A 196 15.87 10.62 -17.11
CA GLN A 196 16.62 11.05 -15.92
C GLN A 196 16.37 12.54 -15.62
N GLU A 197 16.31 13.39 -16.65
CA GLU A 197 16.00 14.82 -16.51
C GLU A 197 14.65 15.05 -15.81
N PHE A 198 13.62 14.27 -16.15
CA PHE A 198 12.31 14.40 -15.50
C PHE A 198 12.33 13.87 -14.07
N ILE A 199 13.10 12.81 -13.79
CA ILE A 199 13.32 12.29 -12.44
C ILE A 199 14.03 13.34 -11.57
N ASP A 200 15.12 13.93 -12.07
CA ASP A 200 15.89 14.96 -11.37
C ASP A 200 15.04 16.21 -11.13
N LYS A 201 14.22 16.61 -12.10
CA LYS A 201 13.26 17.70 -11.93
C LYS A 201 12.31 17.43 -10.76
N LEU A 202 11.74 16.24 -10.68
CA LEU A 202 10.82 15.87 -9.59
C LEU A 202 11.52 15.78 -8.23
N ALA A 203 12.77 15.31 -8.19
CA ALA A 203 13.58 15.31 -6.97
C ALA A 203 13.82 16.73 -6.45
N ASN A 204 14.11 17.67 -7.34
CA ASN A 204 14.36 19.09 -7.01
C ASN A 204 13.09 19.91 -6.71
N MET A 205 11.89 19.37 -6.97
CA MET A 205 10.65 20.03 -6.56
C MET A 205 10.41 19.90 -5.05
N SER A 206 10.96 18.87 -4.42
CA SER A 206 10.95 18.71 -2.96
C SER A 206 11.97 19.66 -2.34
N PRO A 207 11.64 20.43 -1.29
CA PRO A 207 12.61 21.18 -0.50
C PRO A 207 13.75 20.33 0.11
N MET A 208 13.60 19.01 0.16
CA MET A 208 14.66 18.08 0.58
C MET A 208 15.61 17.69 -0.57
N GLU A 209 15.36 18.16 -1.80
CA GLU A 209 16.23 18.02 -2.99
C GLU A 209 16.63 16.57 -3.31
N ARG A 210 15.73 15.62 -3.02
CA ARG A 210 15.90 14.20 -3.32
C ARG A 210 14.56 13.53 -3.57
N LEU A 211 14.61 12.37 -4.22
CA LEU A 211 13.51 11.42 -4.16
C LEU A 211 13.36 10.89 -2.74
N GLY A 212 12.12 10.58 -2.36
CA GLY A 212 11.86 9.71 -1.22
C GLY A 212 12.48 8.33 -1.43
N GLN A 213 12.91 7.69 -0.36
CA GLN A 213 13.30 6.30 -0.36
C GLN A 213 12.10 5.44 0.08
N PRO A 214 11.96 4.19 -0.39
CA PRO A 214 10.91 3.29 0.08
C PRO A 214 10.80 3.21 1.61
N GLU A 215 11.94 3.28 2.31
CA GLU A 215 12.02 3.27 3.76
C GLU A 215 11.37 4.49 4.44
N ASP A 216 11.45 5.68 3.81
CA ASP A 216 10.78 6.88 4.31
C ASP A 216 9.27 6.64 4.46
N ILE A 217 8.69 5.89 3.51
CA ILE A 217 7.26 5.54 3.50
C ILE A 217 6.96 4.39 4.46
N ALA A 218 7.81 3.36 4.47
CA ALA A 218 7.66 2.21 5.36
C ALA A 218 7.65 2.61 6.84
N ASN A 219 8.44 3.61 7.23
CA ASN A 219 8.46 4.16 8.59
C ASN A 219 7.10 4.77 8.98
N VAL A 220 6.45 5.52 8.09
CA VAL A 220 5.11 6.10 8.33
C VAL A 220 4.05 5.00 8.44
N VAL A 221 4.10 4.00 7.55
CA VAL A 221 3.17 2.86 7.60
C VAL A 221 3.32 2.08 8.90
N ASN A 222 4.56 1.80 9.33
CA ASN A 222 4.83 1.13 10.59
C ASN A 222 4.30 1.91 11.81
N PHE A 223 4.47 3.24 11.81
CA PHE A 223 3.91 4.10 12.85
C PHE A 223 2.38 3.98 12.91
N LEU A 224 1.68 4.07 11.76
CA LEU A 224 0.22 3.91 11.68
C LEU A 224 -0.30 2.49 12.00
N ALA A 225 0.54 1.47 11.85
CA ALA A 225 0.26 0.08 12.21
C ALA A 225 0.50 -0.20 13.71
N SER A 226 1.27 0.66 14.39
CA SER A 226 1.63 0.53 15.80
C SER A 226 0.58 1.16 16.73
N ASP A 227 0.70 0.88 18.03
CA ASP A 227 -0.17 1.50 19.05
C ASP A 227 0.02 3.02 19.13
N GLU A 228 1.21 3.52 18.78
CA GLU A 228 1.52 4.97 18.79
C GLU A 228 0.72 5.75 17.75
N GLY A 229 0.39 5.10 16.62
CA GLY A 229 -0.38 5.70 15.53
C GLY A 229 -1.89 5.55 15.67
N HIS A 230 -2.38 4.77 16.64
CA HIS A 230 -3.77 4.29 16.67
C HIS A 230 -4.81 5.41 16.79
N TRP A 231 -4.46 6.55 17.39
CA TRP A 231 -5.36 7.69 17.50
C TRP A 231 -5.54 8.48 16.18
N ILE A 232 -4.68 8.25 15.20
CA ILE A 232 -4.81 8.84 13.88
C ILE A 232 -5.84 8.00 13.11
N ASN A 233 -6.97 8.59 12.74
CA ASN A 233 -8.03 7.89 12.03
C ASN A 233 -8.70 8.80 10.99
N GLY A 234 -8.98 8.25 9.81
CA GLY A 234 -9.60 8.95 8.68
C GLY A 234 -8.70 9.98 8.00
N GLN A 235 -7.38 9.87 8.14
CA GLN A 235 -6.43 10.86 7.64
C GLN A 235 -5.73 10.42 6.36
N VAL A 236 -5.28 11.41 5.57
CA VAL A 236 -4.35 11.23 4.45
C VAL A 236 -3.02 11.86 4.83
N LEU A 237 -2.03 11.05 5.19
CA LEU A 237 -0.70 11.52 5.57
C LEU A 237 0.18 11.60 4.33
N ARG A 238 0.59 12.81 3.96
CA ARG A 238 1.50 13.04 2.83
C ARG A 238 2.95 12.94 3.29
N ALA A 239 3.65 11.91 2.84
CA ALA A 239 5.08 11.70 3.10
C ALA A 239 5.87 11.98 1.82
N ASN A 240 6.20 13.26 1.60
CA ASN A 240 6.56 13.74 0.26
C ASN A 240 7.65 14.82 0.24
N GLY A 241 8.40 14.96 1.33
CA GLY A 241 9.50 15.93 1.43
C GLY A 241 9.09 17.39 1.41
N GLY A 242 7.79 17.72 1.50
CA GLY A 242 7.28 19.09 1.46
C GLY A 242 6.95 19.59 0.04
N ILE A 243 6.82 18.69 -0.93
CA ILE A 243 6.52 19.05 -2.32
C ILE A 243 5.07 19.53 -2.55
N VAL A 244 4.12 19.15 -1.67
CA VAL A 244 2.70 19.58 -1.70
C VAL A 244 2.44 20.58 -0.60
#